data_AF-A0AAE1JMG9-F1
#
_entry.id   AF-A0AAE1JMG9-F1
#
_cell.length_a   1.000
_cell.length_b   1.000
_cell.length_c   1.000
_cell.angle_alpha   90.00
_cell.angle_beta   90.00
_cell.angle_gamma   90.00
#
_symmetry.space_group_name_H-M   'P 1'
#
loop_
_entity.id
_entity.type
_entity.pdbx_description
1 polymer ?
#
loop_
_entity_poly.entity_id
_entity_poly.type
_entity_poly.pdbx_seq_one_letter_code
_entity_poly.pdbx_strand_id
1 'polypeptide(L)' 'MQTIHDYEMELGRYLYQSLLSVPNIRIYGPALSDKCQRAALCSFNVENIHPTDLATFLDQQVND' A
#
# COMPACT_ATOMS: atom_id res chain seq x y z
N MET A 1 20.10 -7.49 -9.45
CA MET A 1 18.64 -7.60 -9.69
C MET A 1 17.94 -8.36 -8.56
N GLN A 2 18.43 -9.53 -8.10
CA GLN A 2 17.84 -10.20 -6.92
C GLN A 2 17.75 -9.28 -5.68
N THR A 3 18.83 -8.58 -5.35
CA THR A 3 18.85 -7.68 -4.18
C THR A 3 17.80 -6.58 -4.19
N ILE A 4 17.49 -6.02 -5.37
CA ILE A 4 16.43 -5.01 -5.53
C ILE A 4 15.07 -5.67 -5.36
N HIS A 5 14.87 -6.83 -5.98
CA HIS A 5 13.62 -7.58 -5.88
C HIS A 5 13.32 -8.03 -4.44
N ASP A 6 14.33 -8.51 -3.71
CA ASP A 6 14.19 -8.93 -2.32
C ASP A 6 13.79 -7.76 -1.43
N TYR A 7 14.39 -6.59 -1.65
CA TYR A 7 14.06 -5.36 -0.93
C TYR A 7 12.68 -4.81 -1.28
N GLU A 8 12.29 -4.83 -2.56
CA GLU A 8 10.93 -4.48 -3.00
C GLU A 8 9.88 -5.40 -2.37
N MET A 9 10.16 -6.69 -2.25
CA MET A 9 9.27 -7.66 -1.60
C MET A 9 9.13 -7.38 -0.10
N GLU A 10 10.21 -7.00 0.57
CA GLU A 10 10.19 -6.59 1.98
C GLU A 10 9.34 -5.33 2.18
N LEU A 11 9.61 -4.28 1.40
CA LEU A 11 8.86 -3.02 1.44
C LEU A 11 7.39 -3.21 1.08
N GLY A 12 7.08 -4.01 0.05
CA GLY A 12 5.71 -4.30 -0.35
C GLY A 12 4.93 -5.03 0.74
N ARG A 13 5.57 -5.95 1.46
CA ARG A 13 4.97 -6.64 2.62
C ARG A 13 4.71 -5.67 3.77
N TYR A 14 5.70 -4.82 4.09
CA TYR A 14 5.57 -3.81 5.14
C TYR A 14 4.44 -2.81 4.84
N LEU A 15 4.36 -2.33 3.60
CA LEU A 15 3.32 -1.41 3.14
C LEU A 15 1.93 -2.05 3.24
N TYR A 16 1.77 -3.30 2.80
CA TYR A 16 0.48 -4.00 2.88
C TYR A 16 0.03 -4.23 4.33
N GLN A 17 0.93 -4.67 5.22
CA GLN A 17 0.62 -4.87 6.63
C GLN A 17 0.27 -3.56 7.34
N SER A 18 1.01 -2.48 7.03
CA SER A 18 0.73 -1.15 7.57
C SER A 18 -0.63 -0.64 7.11
N LEU A 19 -0.95 -0.79 5.82
CA LEU A 19 -2.26 -0.44 5.27
C LEU A 19 -3.37 -1.23 5.94
N LEU A 20 -3.23 -2.55 6.14
CA LEU A 20 -4.24 -3.37 6.82
C LEU A 20 -4.55 -2.93 8.27
N SER A 21 -3.63 -2.21 8.91
CA SER A 21 -3.84 -1.67 10.26
C SER A 21 -4.75 -0.42 10.26
N VAL A 22 -5.01 0.17 9.09
CA VAL A 22 -5.89 1.34 8.92
C VAL A 22 -7.36 0.88 8.91
N PRO A 23 -8.23 1.42 9.77
CA PRO A 23 -9.63 1.04 9.81
C PRO A 23 -10.35 1.42 8.51
N ASN A 24 -11.29 0.56 8.10
CA ASN A 24 -12.15 0.74 6.92
C ASN A 24 -11.39 0.90 5.59
N ILE A 25 -10.16 0.39 5.52
CA ILE A 25 -9.41 0.33 4.28
C ILE A 25 -9.84 -0.87 3.44
N ARG A 26 -9.95 -0.67 2.14
CA ARG A 26 -10.18 -1.69 1.15
C ARG A 26 -9.01 -1.72 0.18
N ILE A 27 -8.15 -2.72 0.34
CA ILE A 27 -7.02 -2.94 -0.57
C ILE A 27 -7.50 -3.83 -1.74
N TYR A 28 -7.23 -3.38 -2.96
CA TYR A 28 -7.55 -4.13 -4.17
C TYR A 28 -6.43 -5.11 -4.53
N GLY A 29 -6.81 -6.21 -5.20
CA GLY A 29 -5.89 -7.26 -5.63
C GLY A 29 -5.83 -8.46 -4.68
N PRO A 30 -5.05 -9.49 -5.04
CA PRO A 30 -4.92 -10.69 -4.22
C PRO A 30 -4.26 -10.36 -2.87
N ALA A 31 -4.71 -11.06 -1.83
CA ALA A 31 -4.05 -11.03 -0.53
C ALA A 31 -2.63 -11.56 -0.65
N LEU A 32 -1.71 -11.02 0.15
CA LEU A 32 -0.35 -11.56 0.25
C LEU A 32 -0.45 -13.03 0.68
N SER A 33 0.11 -13.92 -0.13
CA SER A 33 0.17 -15.35 0.15
C SER A 33 1.47 -15.90 -0.43
N ASP A 34 2.00 -16.99 0.14
CA ASP A 34 3.30 -17.57 -0.28
C ASP A 34 3.36 -17.92 -1.79
N LYS A 35 2.19 -18.07 -2.44
CA LYS A 35 2.06 -18.37 -3.87
C LYS A 35 1.75 -17.16 -4.74
N CYS A 36 1.42 -16.01 -4.16
CA CYS A 36 1.01 -14.82 -4.88
C CYS A 36 1.99 -13.68 -4.56
N GLN A 37 3.03 -13.57 -5.39
CA GLN A 37 3.96 -12.46 -5.33
C GLN A 37 3.25 -11.20 -5.81
N ARG A 38 3.10 -10.24 -4.90
CA ARG A 38 2.58 -8.91 -5.22
C ARG A 38 3.77 -8.01 -5.51
N ALA A 39 3.64 -7.16 -6.53
CA ALA A 39 4.57 -6.05 -6.71
C ALA A 39 4.56 -5.12 -5.48
N ALA A 40 5.59 -4.30 -5.31
CA ALA A 40 5.70 -3.31 -4.23
C ALA A 40 4.73 -2.12 -4.39
N LEU A 41 3.45 -2.38 -4.69
CA LEU A 41 2.38 -1.41 -4.85
C LEU A 41 1.06 -1.94 -4.26
N CYS A 42 0.28 -1.04 -3.66
CA CYS A 42 -1.08 -1.33 -3.22
C CYS A 42 -2.04 -0.25 -3.71
N SER A 43 -3.02 -0.66 -4.52
CA SER A 43 -4.20 0.17 -4.79
C SER A 43 -5.19 -0.04 -3.65
N PHE A 44 -5.67 1.03 -3.03
CA PHE A 44 -6.62 0.95 -1.92
C PHE A 44 -7.61 2.11 -1.97
N ASN A 45 -8.73 1.95 -1.29
CA ASN A 45 -9.67 3.01 -0.95
C ASN A 45 -9.96 2.95 0.55
N VAL A 46 -10.28 4.09 1.16
CA VAL A 46 -10.76 4.14 2.54
C VAL A 46 -12.24 4.50 2.51
N GLU A 47 -13.05 3.81 3.30
CA GLU A 47 -14.48 4.07 3.36
C GLU A 47 -14.76 5.53 3.76
N ASN A 48 -15.72 6.17 3.10
CA ASN A 48 -16.10 7.57 3.31
C ASN A 48 -15.01 8.62 2.99
N ILE A 49 -13.92 8.25 2.32
CA ILE A 49 -12.88 9.19 1.87
C ILE A 49 -12.72 9.09 0.35
N HIS A 50 -12.80 10.22 -0.36
CA HIS A 50 -12.49 10.26 -1.78
C HIS A 50 -10.98 10.16 -2.00
N PRO A 51 -10.52 9.29 -2.92
CA PRO A 51 -9.09 9.05 -3.13
C PRO A 51 -8.34 10.31 -3.59
N THR A 52 -8.99 11.22 -4.31
CA THR A 52 -8.41 12.50 -4.72
C THR A 52 -8.10 13.39 -3.52
N ASP A 53 -9.04 13.53 -2.58
CA ASP A 53 -8.85 14.36 -1.38
C ASP A 53 -7.73 13.80 -0.50
N LEU A 54 -7.68 12.47 -0.36
CA LEU A 54 -6.59 11.78 0.34
C LEU A 54 -5.24 12.04 -0.32
N ALA A 55 -5.17 11.95 -1.66
CA ALA A 55 -3.94 12.22 -2.41
C ALA A 55 -3.49 13.67 -2.23
N THR A 56 -4.41 14.64 -2.30
CA THR A 56 -4.11 16.05 -2.05
C THR A 56 -3.60 16.28 -0.64
N PHE A 57 -4.21 15.66 0.37
CA PHE A 57 -3.77 15.79 1.76
C PHE A 57 -2.38 15.19 1.99
N LEU A 58 -2.12 14.00 1.43
CA LEU A 58 -0.81 13.35 1.52
C LEU A 58 0.28 14.18 0.83
N ASP A 59 -0.02 14.79 -0.33
CA ASP A 59 0.92 15.65 -1.06
C ASP A 59 1.27 16.91 -0.25
N GLN A 60 0.29 17.48 0.45
CA GLN A 60 0.49 18.66 1.31
C GLN A 60 1.30 18.36 2.57
N GLN A 61 1.12 17.19 3.19
CA GLN A 61 1.79 16.81 4.45
C GLN A 61 3.28 16.49 4.31
N VAL A 62 3.78 16.22 3.09
CA VAL A 62 5.20 15.90 2.85
C VAL A 62 6.11 17.14 2.90
N ASN A 63 5.55 18.35 2.98
CA ASN A 63 6.28 19.62 2.94
C ASN A 63 6.53 20.30 4.30
N ASP A 64 6.17 19.67 5.43
CA ASP A 64 6.53 20.13 6.79
C ASP A 64 7.53 19.17 7.47
#